data_AF-A0A0Q7ARR1-F1
#
_entry.id   AF-A0A0Q7ARR1-F1
#
_cell.length_a   1.000
_cell.length_b   1.000
_cell.length_c   1.000
_cell.angle_alpha   90.00
_cell.angle_beta   90.00
_cell.angle_gamma   90.00
#
_symmetry.space_group_name_H-M   'P 1'
#
loop_
_entity.id
_entity.type
_entity.pdbx_description
1 polymer ?
#
loop_
_entity_poly.entity_id
_entity_poly.type
_entity_poly.pdbx_seq_one_letter_code
_entity_poly.pdbx_strand_id
1 'polypeptide(L)'
;MLFKELGLLSKGHLVETDRSGMVAGYVGQTALKTKQLCDSAAGGILFIDEAYSLSQNQNDFGQEALETLLKIMEDRRDDMIVIVAGYPDDMNGFLRSNPGLESRFAKRIHFPDYSGEELHRIYEGYLRRASMKETNDALLKSSRLLTEAAASAGKGFGNGRFARNLFERTMERHASRISRSGQFDDSSLLTVEAPDIQEPG
;
A
#
# COMPACT_ATOMS: atom_id res chain seq x y z
N MET A 1 13.34 0.99 14.95
CA MET A 1 12.19 0.15 14.52
C MET A 1 11.54 -0.33 15.81
N LEU A 2 10.31 0.10 16.09
CA LEU A 2 9.61 -0.10 17.36
C LEU A 2 9.76 -1.52 17.94
N PHE A 3 9.68 -2.57 17.11
CA PHE A 3 9.78 -3.97 17.54
C PHE A 3 11.18 -4.43 18.00
N LYS A 4 12.25 -3.87 17.45
CA LYS A 4 13.64 -4.12 17.91
C LYS A 4 13.89 -3.46 19.26
N GLU A 5 13.40 -2.23 19.43
CA GLU A 5 13.50 -1.48 20.69
C GLU A 5 12.67 -2.11 21.81
N LEU A 6 11.60 -2.84 21.45
CA LEU A 6 10.81 -3.66 22.36
C LEU A 6 11.41 -5.06 22.63
N GLY A 7 12.58 -5.38 22.08
CA GLY A 7 13.27 -6.66 22.31
C GLY A 7 12.63 -7.87 21.63
N LEU A 8 11.70 -7.66 20.69
CA LEU A 8 10.95 -8.72 20.02
C LEU A 8 11.65 -9.25 18.75
N LEU A 9 12.69 -8.56 18.25
CA LEU A 9 13.40 -8.90 17.02
C LEU A 9 14.92 -8.78 17.19
N SER A 10 15.66 -9.80 16.77
CA SER A 10 17.12 -9.86 16.93
C SER A 10 17.89 -8.90 15.99
N LYS A 11 17.37 -8.67 14.77
CA LYS A 11 17.98 -7.76 13.76
C LYS A 11 17.11 -6.53 13.49
N GLY A 12 15.80 -6.72 13.39
CA GLY A 12 14.82 -5.67 13.14
C GLY A 12 14.88 -5.09 11.72
N HIS A 13 15.00 -5.94 10.71
CA HIS A 13 14.91 -5.58 9.29
C HIS A 13 13.58 -6.05 8.67
N LEU A 14 13.24 -5.53 7.50
CA LEU A 14 12.03 -5.84 6.74
C LEU A 14 12.41 -6.53 5.42
N VAL A 15 11.74 -7.64 5.10
CA VAL A 15 11.79 -8.33 3.81
C VAL A 15 10.40 -8.27 3.21
N GLU A 16 10.26 -7.62 2.06
CA GLU A 16 8.99 -7.50 1.33
C GLU A 16 8.94 -8.50 0.17
N THR A 17 7.80 -9.15 -0.04
CA THR A 17 7.56 -10.09 -1.14
C THR A 17 6.08 -10.13 -1.52
N ASP A 18 5.78 -10.76 -2.65
CA ASP A 18 4.43 -11.13 -3.09
C ASP A 18 4.43 -12.60 -3.58
N ARG A 19 3.36 -13.02 -4.26
CA ARG A 19 3.29 -14.35 -4.91
C ARG A 19 4.47 -14.63 -5.83
N SER A 20 4.88 -13.66 -6.66
CA SER A 20 5.96 -13.86 -7.62
C SER A 20 7.31 -14.09 -6.92
N GLY A 21 7.50 -13.47 -5.75
CA GLY A 21 8.66 -13.70 -4.89
C GLY A 21 8.64 -15.07 -4.22
N MET A 22 7.46 -15.59 -3.82
CA MET A 22 7.35 -16.86 -3.08
C MET A 22 7.24 -18.09 -3.97
N VAL A 23 6.56 -17.97 -5.12
CA VAL A 23 6.22 -19.10 -5.99
C VAL A 23 7.25 -19.25 -7.12
N ALA A 24 7.66 -20.48 -7.41
CA ALA A 24 8.55 -20.81 -8.52
C ALA A 24 7.76 -21.34 -9.73
N GLY A 25 8.34 -21.25 -10.93
CA GLY A 25 7.71 -21.74 -12.16
C GLY A 25 7.83 -23.26 -12.39
N TYR A 26 8.57 -23.97 -11.52
CA TYR A 26 8.86 -25.39 -11.68
C TYR A 26 8.54 -26.18 -10.41
N VAL A 27 8.09 -27.42 -10.59
CA VAL A 27 7.70 -28.35 -9.52
C VAL A 27 8.84 -28.53 -8.51
N GLY A 28 8.52 -28.44 -7.21
CA GLY A 28 9.44 -28.71 -6.10
C GLY A 28 10.42 -27.58 -5.77
N GLN A 29 10.38 -26.46 -6.48
CA GLN A 29 11.22 -25.30 -6.17
C GLN A 29 10.55 -24.28 -5.25
N THR A 30 9.22 -24.32 -5.14
CA THR A 30 8.45 -23.31 -4.40
C THR A 30 8.67 -23.41 -2.89
N ALA A 31 8.71 -24.62 -2.32
CA ALA A 31 9.07 -24.78 -0.92
C ALA A 31 10.48 -24.24 -0.62
N LEU A 32 11.46 -24.49 -1.50
CA LEU A 32 12.82 -23.99 -1.31
C LEU A 32 12.89 -22.47 -1.37
N LYS A 33 12.22 -21.86 -2.37
CA LYS A 33 12.17 -20.41 -2.55
C LYS A 33 11.48 -19.70 -1.37
N THR A 34 10.34 -20.25 -0.92
CA THR A 34 9.62 -19.76 0.26
C THR A 34 10.48 -19.86 1.52
N LYS A 35 11.18 -20.98 1.71
CA LYS A 35 12.09 -21.18 2.83
C LYS A 35 13.22 -20.16 2.83
N GLN A 36 13.84 -19.90 1.67
CA GLN A 36 14.92 -18.92 1.54
C GLN A 36 14.45 -17.49 1.90
N LEU A 37 13.23 -17.11 1.53
CA LEU A 37 12.62 -15.84 1.95
C LEU A 37 12.37 -15.78 3.46
N CYS A 38 11.89 -16.86 4.06
CA CYS A 38 11.72 -16.90 5.51
C CYS A 38 13.08 -16.87 6.24
N ASP A 39 14.09 -17.54 5.71
CA ASP A 39 15.46 -17.52 6.24
C ASP A 39 16.07 -16.10 6.16
N SER A 40 15.81 -15.35 5.09
CA SER A 40 16.27 -13.97 4.97
C SER A 40 15.56 -13.02 5.93
N ALA A 41 14.30 -13.30 6.30
CA ALA A 41 13.52 -12.54 7.26
C ALA A 41 13.76 -12.93 8.74
N ALA A 42 14.55 -13.97 9.01
CA ALA A 42 14.87 -14.42 10.37
C ALA A 42 15.50 -13.30 11.22
N GLY A 43 14.95 -13.07 12.41
CA GLY A 43 15.27 -11.96 13.29
C GLY A 43 14.58 -10.63 12.94
N GLY A 44 13.66 -10.63 11.97
CA GLY A 44 13.03 -9.45 11.40
C GLY A 44 11.54 -9.67 11.06
N ILE A 45 11.08 -8.94 10.03
CA ILE A 45 9.71 -8.96 9.54
C ILE A 45 9.69 -9.47 8.11
N LEU A 46 8.85 -10.46 7.83
CA LEU A 46 8.45 -10.85 6.48
C LEU A 46 7.10 -10.19 6.16
N PHE A 47 7.06 -9.31 5.17
CA PHE A 47 5.83 -8.66 4.69
C PHE A 47 5.44 -9.24 3.34
N ILE A 48 4.23 -9.79 3.26
CA ILE A 48 3.68 -10.44 2.07
C ILE A 48 2.49 -9.62 1.57
N ASP A 49 2.67 -8.92 0.46
CA ASP A 49 1.59 -8.16 -0.17
C ASP A 49 0.68 -9.07 -1.01
N GLU A 50 -0.59 -8.69 -1.10
CA GLU A 50 -1.67 -9.44 -1.74
C GLU A 50 -1.64 -10.94 -1.44
N ALA A 51 -1.48 -11.31 -0.16
CA ALA A 51 -1.22 -12.69 0.27
C ALA A 51 -2.33 -13.68 -0.13
N TYR A 52 -3.56 -13.20 -0.31
CA TYR A 52 -4.69 -13.98 -0.82
C TYR A 52 -4.40 -14.62 -2.18
N SER A 53 -3.52 -14.02 -2.99
CA SER A 53 -3.10 -14.57 -4.27
C SER A 53 -2.44 -15.93 -4.13
N LEU A 54 -1.86 -16.28 -2.97
CA LEU A 54 -1.27 -17.60 -2.69
C LEU A 54 -2.32 -18.71 -2.64
N SER A 55 -3.56 -18.40 -2.22
CA SER A 55 -4.64 -19.39 -2.01
C SER A 55 -5.70 -19.44 -3.12
N GLN A 56 -5.58 -18.63 -4.19
CA GLN A 56 -6.62 -18.52 -5.22
C GLN A 56 -6.80 -19.79 -6.08
N ASN A 57 -5.75 -20.60 -6.26
CA ASN A 57 -5.78 -21.80 -7.11
C ASN A 57 -5.28 -23.03 -6.33
N GLN A 58 -6.17 -24.00 -6.06
CA GLN A 58 -5.82 -25.21 -5.28
C GLN A 58 -4.81 -26.14 -5.95
N ASN A 59 -4.70 -26.09 -7.29
CA ASN A 59 -3.79 -26.94 -8.07
C ASN A 59 -2.49 -26.23 -8.49
N ASP A 60 -2.17 -25.09 -7.87
CA ASP A 60 -0.98 -24.30 -8.20
C ASP A 60 0.03 -24.33 -7.04
N PHE A 61 1.28 -24.03 -7.34
CA PHE A 61 2.40 -24.01 -6.40
C PHE A 61 2.25 -22.96 -5.28
N GLY A 62 1.24 -22.09 -5.34
CA GLY A 62 0.88 -21.17 -4.25
C GLY A 62 0.50 -21.88 -2.96
N GLN A 63 -0.17 -23.03 -3.06
CA GLN A 63 -0.53 -23.83 -1.90
C GLN A 63 0.72 -24.41 -1.20
N GLU A 64 1.72 -24.85 -1.98
CA GLU A 64 3.01 -25.33 -1.47
C GLU A 64 3.77 -24.23 -0.72
N ALA A 65 3.75 -23.00 -1.25
CA ALA A 65 4.34 -21.84 -0.57
C ALA A 65 3.64 -21.56 0.77
N LEU A 66 2.31 -21.60 0.78
CA LEU A 66 1.50 -21.37 1.97
C LEU A 66 1.76 -22.41 3.06
N GLU A 67 1.79 -23.69 2.71
CA GLU A 67 2.08 -24.79 3.63
C GLU A 67 3.50 -24.68 4.21
N THR A 68 4.47 -24.33 3.37
CA THR A 68 5.85 -24.09 3.80
C THR A 68 5.93 -22.91 4.78
N LEU A 69 5.24 -21.80 4.47
CA LEU A 69 5.18 -20.63 5.34
C LEU A 69 4.55 -20.98 6.70
N LEU A 70 3.40 -21.64 6.72
CA LEU A 70 2.68 -22.04 7.94
C LEU A 70 3.53 -22.91 8.87
N LYS A 71 4.32 -23.83 8.29
CA LYS A 71 5.25 -24.67 9.03
C LYS A 71 6.38 -23.85 9.65
N ILE A 72 7.01 -22.97 8.87
CA ILE A 72 8.12 -22.14 9.38
C ILE A 72 7.62 -21.16 10.44
N MET A 73 6.42 -20.60 10.29
CA MET A 73 5.80 -19.74 11.29
C MET A 73 5.59 -20.45 12.64
N GLU A 74 5.29 -21.76 12.62
CA GLU A 74 5.18 -22.56 13.83
C GLU A 74 6.56 -22.81 14.44
N ASP A 75 7.51 -23.26 13.62
CA ASP A 75 8.86 -23.64 14.05
C ASP A 75 9.67 -22.43 14.57
N ARG A 76 9.36 -21.21 14.12
CA ARG A 76 10.13 -19.98 14.37
C ARG A 76 9.31 -18.82 14.93
N ARG A 77 8.27 -19.11 15.69
CA ARG A 77 7.35 -18.09 16.25
C ARG A 77 8.04 -16.99 17.07
N ASP A 78 9.20 -17.29 17.66
CA ASP A 78 9.95 -16.39 18.55
C ASP A 78 11.08 -15.62 17.82
N ASP A 79 11.29 -15.86 16.51
CA ASP A 79 12.42 -15.28 15.75
C ASP A 79 11.98 -14.46 14.52
N MET A 80 10.71 -14.53 14.09
CA MET A 80 10.23 -13.79 12.93
C MET A 80 8.79 -13.33 13.10
N ILE A 81 8.49 -12.12 12.65
CA ILE A 81 7.12 -11.61 12.51
C ILE A 81 6.70 -11.73 11.05
N VAL A 82 5.53 -12.30 10.78
CA VAL A 82 4.94 -12.32 9.44
C VAL A 82 3.76 -11.38 9.39
N ILE A 83 3.76 -10.47 8.41
CA ILE A 83 2.66 -9.54 8.12
C ILE A 83 2.14 -9.88 6.72
N VAL A 84 0.84 -10.10 6.61
CA VAL A 84 0.15 -10.30 5.34
C VAL A 84 -0.78 -9.11 5.07
N ALA A 85 -0.80 -8.63 3.85
CA ALA A 85 -1.63 -7.51 3.41
C ALA A 85 -2.47 -7.88 2.18
N GLY A 86 -3.54 -7.12 1.96
CA GLY A 86 -4.45 -7.30 0.85
C GLY A 86 -5.81 -6.65 1.11
N TYR A 87 -6.71 -6.73 0.12
CA TYR A 87 -8.06 -6.19 0.25
C TYR A 87 -8.87 -6.94 1.32
N PRO A 88 -9.73 -6.25 2.09
CA PRO A 88 -10.43 -6.85 3.23
C PRO A 88 -11.22 -8.13 2.89
N ASP A 89 -11.97 -8.11 1.79
CA ASP A 89 -12.78 -9.26 1.37
C ASP A 89 -11.92 -10.46 0.95
N ASP A 90 -10.85 -10.20 0.20
CA ASP A 90 -9.93 -11.24 -0.26
C ASP A 90 -9.14 -11.83 0.90
N MET A 91 -8.72 -11.00 1.85
CA MET A 91 -8.06 -11.45 3.08
C MET A 91 -9.00 -12.29 3.96
N ASN A 92 -10.28 -11.94 4.02
CA ASN A 92 -11.28 -12.78 4.69
C ASN A 92 -11.43 -14.15 4.00
N GLY A 93 -11.39 -14.18 2.67
CA GLY A 93 -11.35 -15.43 1.90
C GLY A 93 -10.09 -16.25 2.16
N PHE A 94 -8.92 -15.60 2.12
CA PHE A 94 -7.62 -16.19 2.40
C PHE A 94 -7.56 -16.84 3.78
N LEU A 95 -7.96 -16.13 4.84
CA LEU A 95 -7.92 -16.67 6.21
C LEU A 95 -8.83 -17.89 6.38
N ARG A 96 -9.98 -17.93 5.69
CA ARG A 96 -10.90 -19.07 5.70
C ARG A 96 -10.47 -20.23 4.82
N SER A 97 -9.49 -20.03 3.92
CA SER A 97 -9.03 -21.08 3.01
C SER A 97 -8.31 -22.22 3.73
N ASN A 98 -7.73 -21.97 4.91
CA ASN A 98 -7.02 -22.95 5.69
C ASN A 98 -7.13 -22.62 7.20
N PRO A 99 -7.61 -23.54 8.06
CA PRO A 99 -7.69 -23.31 9.51
C PRO A 99 -6.35 -22.93 10.18
N GLY A 100 -5.23 -23.36 9.60
CA GLY A 100 -3.89 -22.98 10.03
C GLY A 100 -3.61 -21.48 9.88
N LEU A 101 -4.21 -20.81 8.89
CA LEU A 101 -4.08 -19.36 8.70
C LEU A 101 -4.85 -18.59 9.75
N GLU A 102 -6.11 -18.97 10.00
CA GLU A 102 -6.95 -18.27 10.96
C GLU A 102 -6.36 -18.27 12.38
N SER A 103 -5.75 -19.38 12.79
CA SER A 103 -5.07 -19.50 14.09
C SER A 103 -3.78 -18.69 14.19
N ARG A 104 -2.96 -18.66 13.13
CA ARG A 104 -1.65 -17.97 13.13
C ARG A 104 -1.75 -16.46 12.88
N PHE A 105 -2.77 -16.02 12.15
CA PHE A 105 -3.03 -14.61 11.84
C PHE A 105 -4.17 -14.04 12.72
N ALA A 106 -4.04 -14.20 14.04
CA ALA A 106 -5.06 -13.77 15.00
C ALA A 106 -5.15 -12.25 15.16
N LYS A 107 -4.03 -11.51 15.00
CA LYS A 107 -4.02 -10.05 15.06
C LYS A 107 -4.40 -9.47 13.71
N ARG A 108 -5.50 -8.72 13.67
CA ARG A 108 -6.03 -8.08 12.46
C ARG A 108 -6.04 -6.58 12.65
N ILE A 109 -5.47 -5.85 11.70
CA ILE A 109 -5.51 -4.39 11.66
C ILE A 109 -6.27 -4.01 10.39
N HIS A 110 -7.39 -3.31 10.56
CA HIS A 110 -8.17 -2.80 9.44
C HIS A 110 -7.80 -1.34 9.20
N PHE A 111 -7.41 -1.03 7.97
CA PHE A 111 -7.16 0.34 7.52
C PHE A 111 -8.41 0.80 6.76
N PRO A 112 -9.26 1.65 7.36
CA PRO A 112 -10.44 2.17 6.68
C PRO A 112 -10.04 3.09 5.53
N ASP A 113 -10.94 3.24 4.55
CA ASP A 113 -10.75 4.22 3.50
C ASP A 113 -10.75 5.65 4.06
N TYR A 114 -9.97 6.54 3.44
CA TYR A 114 -9.92 7.93 3.86
C TYR A 114 -11.21 8.65 3.47
N SER A 115 -11.72 9.49 4.36
CA SER A 115 -12.78 10.44 4.02
C SER A 115 -12.29 11.46 2.98
N GLY A 116 -13.22 12.16 2.32
CA GLY A 116 -12.87 13.27 1.43
C GLY A 116 -11.97 14.32 2.10
N GLU A 117 -12.22 14.60 3.38
CA GLU A 117 -11.40 15.52 4.18
C GLU A 117 -10.00 14.98 4.47
N GLU A 118 -9.87 13.67 4.73
CA GLU A 118 -8.57 13.01 4.91
C GLU A 118 -7.76 12.97 3.62
N LEU A 119 -8.40 12.64 2.50
CA LEU A 119 -7.79 12.71 1.18
C LEU A 119 -7.33 14.12 0.84
N HIS A 120 -8.14 15.14 1.19
CA HIS A 120 -7.75 16.53 1.04
C HIS A 120 -6.53 16.89 1.89
N ARG A 121 -6.49 16.47 3.16
CA ARG A 121 -5.30 16.67 4.01
C ARG A 121 -4.04 16.00 3.47
N ILE A 122 -4.16 14.84 2.83
CA ILE A 122 -3.05 14.15 2.17
C ILE A 122 -2.56 14.94 0.96
N TYR A 123 -3.48 15.35 0.08
CA TYR A 123 -3.20 16.18 -1.09
C TYR A 123 -2.54 17.51 -0.71
N GLU A 124 -3.10 18.21 0.28
CA GLU A 124 -2.54 19.43 0.86
C GLU A 124 -1.13 19.18 1.45
N GLY A 125 -0.91 18.00 2.02
CA GLY A 125 0.41 17.56 2.46
C GLY A 125 1.46 17.46 1.33
N TYR A 126 1.06 17.06 0.13
CA TYR A 126 1.94 17.09 -1.05
C TYR A 126 2.24 18.52 -1.48
N LEU A 127 1.23 19.39 -1.54
CA LEU A 127 1.41 20.80 -1.87
C LEU A 127 2.36 21.52 -0.91
N ARG A 128 2.19 21.31 0.41
CA ARG A 128 3.08 21.88 1.43
C ARG A 128 4.53 21.44 1.25
N ARG A 129 4.77 20.17 0.90
CA ARG A 129 6.13 19.67 0.61
C ARG A 129 6.73 20.35 -0.63
N ALA A 130 5.90 20.68 -1.61
CA ALA A 130 6.30 21.48 -2.77
C ALA A 130 6.35 22.99 -2.50
N SER A 131 6.10 23.44 -1.26
CA SER A 131 5.98 24.85 -0.87
C SER A 131 4.89 25.63 -1.63
N MET A 132 3.88 24.91 -2.13
CA MET A 132 2.77 25.50 -2.87
C MET A 132 1.52 25.63 -2.01
N LYS A 133 0.63 26.54 -2.41
CA LYS A 133 -0.67 26.77 -1.80
C LYS A 133 -1.76 26.88 -2.85
N GLU A 134 -2.98 26.51 -2.47
CA GLU A 134 -4.16 26.69 -3.30
C GLU A 134 -4.74 28.09 -3.14
N THR A 135 -5.31 28.64 -4.22
CA THR A 135 -6.31 29.71 -4.11
C THR A 135 -7.62 29.17 -3.51
N ASN A 136 -8.51 30.05 -3.06
CA ASN A 136 -9.81 29.65 -2.51
C ASN A 136 -10.64 28.82 -3.51
N ASP A 137 -10.62 29.18 -4.80
CA ASP A 137 -11.35 28.44 -5.84
C ASP A 137 -10.71 27.07 -6.11
N ALA A 138 -9.38 26.99 -6.04
CA ALA A 138 -8.64 25.74 -6.17
C ALA A 138 -8.99 24.79 -5.01
N LEU A 139 -8.96 25.30 -3.78
CA LEU A 139 -9.34 24.57 -2.57
C LEU A 139 -10.76 23.99 -2.65
N LEU A 140 -11.73 24.80 -3.08
CA LEU A 140 -13.12 24.34 -3.26
C LEU A 140 -13.19 23.21 -4.29
N LYS A 141 -12.45 23.33 -5.38
CA LYS A 141 -12.43 22.33 -6.45
C LYS A 141 -11.74 21.03 -6.03
N SER A 142 -10.57 21.08 -5.41
CA SER A 142 -9.86 19.88 -4.93
C SER A 142 -10.64 19.17 -3.83
N SER A 143 -11.21 19.92 -2.88
CA SER A 143 -12.06 19.36 -1.81
C SER A 143 -13.27 18.62 -2.37
N ARG A 144 -13.96 19.22 -3.36
CA ARG A 144 -15.10 18.59 -4.02
C ARG A 144 -14.71 17.29 -4.73
N LEU A 145 -13.66 17.33 -5.57
CA LEU A 145 -13.20 16.15 -6.30
C LEU A 145 -12.79 15.00 -5.37
N LEU A 146 -12.06 15.31 -4.29
CA LEU A 146 -11.62 14.29 -3.33
C LEU A 146 -12.79 13.71 -2.54
N THR A 147 -13.81 14.52 -2.25
CA THR A 147 -15.05 14.05 -1.60
C THR A 147 -15.87 13.16 -2.54
N GLU A 148 -16.02 13.55 -3.81
CA GLU A 148 -16.70 12.75 -4.84
C GLU A 148 -15.96 11.42 -5.09
N ALA A 149 -14.62 11.45 -5.11
CA ALA A 149 -13.80 10.25 -5.24
C ALA A 149 -13.95 9.31 -4.04
N ALA A 150 -13.94 9.84 -2.80
CA ALA A 150 -14.18 9.04 -1.61
C ALA A 150 -15.59 8.42 -1.59
N ALA A 151 -16.61 9.17 -2.05
CA ALA A 151 -17.99 8.68 -2.09
C ALA A 151 -18.23 7.63 -3.19
N SER A 152 -17.47 7.69 -4.28
CA SER A 152 -17.54 6.74 -5.40
C SER A 152 -16.56 5.56 -5.26
N ALA A 153 -15.87 5.46 -4.12
CA ALA A 153 -14.89 4.42 -3.83
C ALA A 153 -15.54 3.02 -3.85
N GLY A 154 -15.45 2.33 -4.99
CA GLY A 154 -15.74 0.91 -5.10
C GLY A 154 -14.56 0.04 -4.62
N LYS A 155 -14.66 -1.27 -4.82
CA LYS A 155 -13.53 -2.20 -4.60
C LYS A 155 -12.32 -1.75 -5.41
N GLY A 156 -11.18 -1.53 -4.74
CA GLY A 156 -9.94 -1.12 -5.39
C GLY A 156 -9.77 0.39 -5.60
N PHE A 157 -10.57 1.23 -4.92
CA PHE A 157 -10.29 2.67 -4.88
C PHE A 157 -8.87 2.90 -4.35
N GLY A 158 -8.00 3.51 -5.16
CA GLY A 158 -6.59 3.72 -4.84
C GLY A 158 -6.34 4.60 -3.61
N ASN A 159 -7.38 5.16 -2.99
CA ASN A 159 -7.36 5.87 -1.72
C ASN A 159 -6.25 6.94 -1.68
N GLY A 160 -5.24 6.83 -0.82
CA GLY A 160 -4.11 7.77 -0.80
C GLY A 160 -3.35 7.91 -2.13
N ARG A 161 -3.36 6.87 -2.99
CA ARG A 161 -2.84 6.92 -4.37
C ARG A 161 -3.64 7.90 -5.22
N PHE A 162 -4.96 7.99 -5.04
CA PHE A 162 -5.79 8.95 -5.76
C PHE A 162 -5.38 10.39 -5.42
N ALA A 163 -5.21 10.71 -4.14
CA ALA A 163 -4.76 12.04 -3.70
C ALA A 163 -3.35 12.38 -4.26
N ARG A 164 -2.44 11.40 -4.33
CA ARG A 164 -1.13 11.55 -4.97
C ARG A 164 -1.25 11.82 -6.47
N ASN A 165 -2.04 11.03 -7.19
CA ASN A 165 -2.24 11.19 -8.63
C ASN A 165 -2.87 12.54 -8.95
N LEU A 166 -3.81 13.02 -8.11
CA LEU A 166 -4.38 14.35 -8.25
C LEU A 166 -3.31 15.45 -8.10
N PHE A 167 -2.41 15.30 -7.12
CA PHE A 167 -1.28 16.22 -6.97
C PHE A 167 -0.34 16.18 -8.18
N GLU A 168 0.07 15.00 -8.64
CA GLU A 168 0.96 14.86 -9.80
C GLU A 168 0.33 15.51 -11.05
N ARG A 169 -0.96 15.27 -11.30
CA ARG A 169 -1.71 15.92 -12.39
C ARG A 169 -1.79 17.43 -12.21
N THR A 170 -2.00 17.90 -10.98
CA THR A 170 -2.06 19.34 -10.68
C THR A 170 -0.73 20.02 -11.02
N MET A 171 0.40 19.38 -10.71
CA MET A 171 1.73 19.89 -11.06
C MET A 171 1.95 19.98 -12.57
N GLU A 172 1.51 18.98 -13.34
CA GLU A 172 1.59 19.00 -14.81
C GLU A 172 0.82 20.19 -15.42
N ARG A 173 -0.40 20.43 -14.92
CA ARG A 173 -1.24 21.52 -15.42
C ARG A 173 -0.73 22.88 -14.98
N HIS A 174 -0.27 22.99 -13.74
CA HIS A 174 0.38 24.18 -13.22
C HIS A 174 1.59 24.56 -14.08
N ALA A 175 2.52 23.62 -14.34
CA ALA A 175 3.68 23.86 -15.19
C ALA A 175 3.26 24.29 -16.61
N SER A 176 2.22 23.67 -17.17
CA SER A 176 1.67 24.04 -18.48
C SER A 176 1.08 25.45 -18.49
N ARG A 177 0.41 25.86 -17.41
CA ARG A 177 -0.17 27.21 -17.26
C ARG A 177 0.91 28.28 -17.17
N ILE A 178 1.91 28.08 -16.30
CA ILE A 178 3.03 29.01 -16.12
C ILE A 178 3.82 29.20 -17.43
N SER A 179 4.11 28.09 -18.13
CA SER A 179 4.80 28.13 -19.42
C SER A 179 4.03 28.94 -20.47
N ARG A 180 2.70 28.85 -20.48
CA ARG A 180 1.84 29.59 -21.42
C ARG A 180 1.64 31.05 -21.02
N SER A 181 1.54 31.37 -19.73
CA SER A 181 1.33 32.74 -19.26
C SER A 181 2.59 33.60 -19.39
N GLY A 182 3.77 32.98 -19.35
CA GLY A 182 5.06 33.69 -19.32
C GLY A 182 5.29 34.49 -18.03
N GLN A 183 4.46 34.27 -17.00
CA GLN A 183 4.59 34.88 -15.68
C GLN A 183 5.37 33.92 -14.78
N PHE A 184 6.57 34.32 -14.39
CA PHE A 184 7.50 33.53 -13.56
C PHE A 184 7.82 34.23 -12.23
N ASP A 185 6.88 35.02 -11.71
CA ASP A 185 7.04 35.61 -10.40
C ASP A 185 6.84 34.56 -9.29
N ASP A 186 7.46 34.79 -8.13
CA ASP A 186 7.39 33.85 -7.00
C ASP A 186 5.96 33.55 -6.55
N SER A 187 5.03 34.51 -6.71
CA SER A 187 3.64 34.28 -6.34
C SER A 187 2.96 33.29 -7.29
N SER A 188 3.16 33.44 -8.61
CA SER A 188 2.59 32.52 -9.60
C SER A 188 3.20 31.12 -9.52
N LEU A 189 4.51 31.00 -9.27
CA LEU A 189 5.20 29.70 -9.11
C LEU A 189 4.77 28.91 -7.87
N LEU A 190 4.29 29.59 -6.83
CA LEU A 190 3.91 28.96 -5.55
C LEU A 190 2.39 28.79 -5.40
N THR A 191 1.59 29.23 -6.38
CA THR A 191 0.13 29.24 -6.29
C THR A 191 -0.52 28.30 -7.31
N VAL A 192 -1.27 27.33 -6.78
CA VAL A 192 -2.14 26.44 -7.55
C VAL A 192 -3.52 27.09 -7.73
N GLU A 193 -3.98 27.15 -8.97
CA GLU A 193 -5.28 27.72 -9.31
C GLU A 193 -6.28 26.63 -9.72
N ALA A 194 -7.58 26.95 -9.69
CA ALA A 194 -8.63 25.99 -10.03
C ALA A 194 -8.47 25.31 -11.40
N PRO A 195 -7.97 25.96 -12.47
CA PRO A 195 -7.70 25.31 -13.75
C PRO A 195 -6.64 24.20 -13.68
N ASP A 196 -5.70 24.29 -12.72
CA ASP A 196 -4.62 23.31 -12.54
C ASP A 196 -5.17 21.98 -12.01
N ILE A 197 -6.30 22.00 -11.29
CA ILE A 197 -6.88 20.83 -10.66
C ILE A 197 -7.83 20.12 -11.62
N GLN A 198 -7.62 18.82 -11.84
CA GLN A 198 -8.50 17.96 -12.63
C GLN A 198 -8.39 16.53 -12.14
N GLU A 199 -9.46 15.76 -12.31
CA GLU A 199 -9.44 14.32 -12.06
C GLU A 199 -8.24 13.67 -12.76
N PRO A 200 -7.50 12.80 -12.04
CA PRO A 200 -6.54 11.91 -12.67
C PRO A 200 -7.25 11.07 -13.73
N GLY A 201 -6.62 10.92 -14.90
CA GLY A 201 -7.12 10.03 -15.96
C GLY A 201 -6.91 8.56 -15.65
#